data_AF-A0A958SAC7-F1
#
_entry.id   AF-A0A958SAC7-F1
#
_cell.length_a   1.000
_cell.length_b   1.000
_cell.length_c   1.000
_cell.angle_alpha   90.00
_cell.angle_beta   90.00
_cell.angle_gamma   90.00
#
_symmetry.space_group_name_H-M   'P 1'
#
loop_
_entity.id
_entity.type
_entity.pdbx_description
1 polymer ?
#
loop_
_entity_poly.entity_id
_entity_poly.type
_entity_poly.pdbx_seq_one_letter_code
_entity_poly.pdbx_strand_id
1 'polypeptide(L)'
;MNKADVLLGLQWGDEGKGKIVDVLTPKYDIIARFQGGPNAGHTLEFNGIKHVLHTIPSGIFHPTAINIIGNGVVIDPVILKKELEALEKLNVDAKAKLLISKRAHLI
;
A
#
# COMPACT_ATOMS: atom_id res chain seq x y z
N MET A 1 20.01 -6.07 15.82
CA MET A 1 20.01 -6.55 14.43
C MET A 1 18.64 -6.26 13.86
N ASN A 2 18.53 -5.34 12.92
CA ASN A 2 17.24 -4.96 12.34
C ASN A 2 16.84 -6.02 11.31
N LYS A 3 15.65 -6.59 11.45
CA LYS A 3 15.08 -7.56 10.52
C LYS A 3 13.95 -6.89 9.73
N ALA A 4 13.71 -7.37 8.52
CA ALA A 4 12.53 -7.03 7.74
C ALA A 4 11.72 -8.30 7.54
N ASP A 5 10.42 -8.22 7.82
CA ASP A 5 9.48 -9.30 7.60
C ASP A 5 8.81 -9.11 6.24
N VAL A 6 8.64 -10.22 5.50
CA VAL A 6 8.15 -10.18 4.11
C VAL A 6 6.88 -11.01 4.01
N LEU A 7 5.82 -10.40 3.50
CA LEU A 7 4.55 -11.07 3.22
C LEU A 7 4.43 -11.36 1.73
N LEU A 8 4.27 -12.64 1.39
CA LEU A 8 4.20 -13.14 0.01
C LEU A 8 2.97 -14.02 -0.18
N GLY A 9 2.44 -14.02 -1.41
CA GLY A 9 1.46 -15.02 -1.83
C GLY A 9 2.19 -16.28 -2.24
N LEU A 10 1.70 -17.44 -1.80
CA LEU A 10 2.29 -18.75 -2.10
C LEU A 10 1.52 -19.51 -3.19
N GLN A 11 0.44 -18.91 -3.70
CA GLN A 11 -0.45 -19.49 -4.71
C GLN A 11 -0.40 -18.64 -5.99
N TRP A 12 -1.51 -18.55 -6.72
CA TRP A 12 -1.65 -17.82 -7.97
C TRP A 12 -2.36 -16.47 -7.82
N GLY A 13 -2.22 -15.80 -6.67
CA GLY A 13 -2.85 -14.52 -6.42
C GLY A 13 -4.14 -14.60 -5.60
N ASP A 14 -4.71 -13.42 -5.32
CA ASP A 14 -5.98 -13.24 -4.59
C ASP A 14 -6.08 -13.92 -3.21
N GLU A 15 -4.96 -14.19 -2.56
CA GLU A 15 -4.91 -14.84 -1.23
C GLU A 15 -5.30 -13.90 -0.08
N GLY A 16 -5.78 -12.68 -0.36
CA GLY A 16 -6.19 -11.72 0.66
C GLY A 16 -5.04 -11.01 1.39
N LYS A 17 -3.85 -10.95 0.79
CA LYS A 17 -2.63 -10.34 1.36
C LYS A 17 -2.85 -8.97 2.00
N GLY A 18 -3.62 -8.10 1.34
CA GLY A 18 -3.93 -6.75 1.85
C GLY A 18 -4.53 -6.75 3.26
N LYS A 19 -5.43 -7.69 3.55
CA LYS A 19 -6.04 -7.84 4.89
C LYS A 19 -5.03 -8.28 5.93
N ILE A 20 -4.13 -9.19 5.57
CA ILE A 20 -3.08 -9.65 6.48
C ILE A 20 -2.07 -8.53 6.75
N VAL A 21 -1.69 -7.75 5.73
CA VAL A 21 -0.83 -6.56 5.91
C VAL A 21 -1.49 -5.58 6.87
N ASP A 22 -2.78 -5.29 6.72
CA ASP A 22 -3.52 -4.39 7.62
C ASP A 22 -3.49 -4.88 9.08
N VAL A 23 -3.78 -6.18 9.31
CA VAL A 23 -3.72 -6.81 10.65
C VAL A 23 -2.33 -6.72 11.28
N LEU A 24 -1.27 -6.85 10.47
CA LEU A 24 0.11 -6.82 10.96
C LEU A 24 0.64 -5.40 11.16
N THR A 25 0.12 -4.41 10.43
CA THR A 25 0.65 -3.04 10.38
C THR A 25 0.87 -2.39 11.76
N PRO A 26 0.00 -2.55 12.79
CA PRO A 26 0.22 -1.95 14.11
C PRO A 26 1.55 -2.34 14.79
N LYS A 27 2.23 -3.39 14.32
CA LYS A 27 3.52 -3.86 14.84
C LYS A 27 4.73 -3.30 14.10
N TYR A 28 4.53 -2.49 13.05
CA TYR A 28 5.60 -2.00 12.17
C TYR A 28 5.52 -0.50 11.97
N ASP A 29 6.68 0.15 11.98
CA ASP A 29 6.79 1.58 11.67
C ASP A 29 6.76 1.86 10.16
N ILE A 30 7.16 0.88 9.35
CA ILE A 30 7.31 1.03 7.90
C ILE A 30 6.62 -0.12 7.18
N ILE A 31 5.74 0.22 6.23
CA ILE A 31 5.10 -0.71 5.31
C ILE A 31 5.54 -0.37 3.88
N ALA A 32 6.16 -1.32 3.18
CA ALA A 32 6.71 -1.08 1.86
C ALA A 32 6.15 -2.06 0.82
N ARG A 33 5.87 -1.53 -0.38
CA ARG A 33 5.69 -2.35 -1.58
C ARG A 33 6.98 -2.33 -2.36
N PHE A 34 7.55 -3.50 -2.65
CA PHE A 34 8.88 -3.60 -3.25
C PHE A 34 8.89 -3.97 -4.74
N GLN A 35 7.76 -4.46 -5.27
CA GLN A 35 7.62 -4.93 -6.65
C GLN A 35 6.19 -4.78 -7.19
N GLY A 36 6.03 -4.99 -8.50
CA GLY A 36 4.74 -5.08 -9.18
C GLY A 36 4.27 -3.74 -9.74
N GLY A 37 2.97 -3.66 -10.07
CA GLY A 37 2.35 -2.45 -10.60
C GLY A 37 0.92 -2.29 -10.10
N PRO A 38 0.06 -1.52 -10.80
CA PRO A 38 -1.31 -1.22 -10.37
C PRO A 38 -2.30 -2.39 -10.56
N ASN A 39 -1.80 -3.63 -10.56
CA ASN A 39 -2.59 -4.85 -10.78
C ASN A 39 -3.04 -5.50 -9.47
N ALA A 40 -2.60 -5.00 -8.33
CA ALA A 40 -3.10 -5.47 -7.04
C ALA A 40 -4.53 -4.93 -6.80
N GLY A 41 -5.38 -5.71 -6.15
CA GLY A 41 -6.72 -5.29 -5.73
C GLY A 41 -6.91 -5.47 -4.23
N HIS A 42 -6.07 -4.81 -3.42
CA HIS A 42 -6.15 -4.96 -1.96
C HIS A 42 -7.40 -4.27 -1.44
N THR A 43 -8.46 -5.06 -1.25
CA THR A 43 -9.71 -4.59 -0.67
C THR A 43 -9.66 -4.69 0.85
N LEU A 44 -9.75 -3.54 1.50
CA LEU A 44 -9.92 -3.39 2.94
C LEU A 44 -11.34 -2.90 3.22
N GLU A 45 -11.87 -3.24 4.38
CA GLU A 45 -13.19 -2.79 4.80
C GLU A 45 -13.11 -2.21 6.21
N PHE A 46 -13.39 -0.92 6.34
CA PHE A 46 -13.43 -0.22 7.62
C PHE A 46 -14.81 0.37 7.81
N ASN A 47 -15.46 0.10 8.95
CA ASN A 47 -16.79 0.63 9.27
C ASN A 47 -17.84 0.41 8.16
N GLY A 48 -17.78 -0.73 7.45
CA GLY A 48 -18.67 -1.06 6.35
C GLY A 48 -18.35 -0.38 5.00
N ILE A 49 -17.27 0.40 4.93
CA ILE A 49 -16.80 1.07 3.71
C ILE A 49 -15.65 0.28 3.13
N LYS A 50 -15.78 -0.11 1.85
CA LYS A 50 -14.74 -0.81 1.11
C LYS A 50 -13.75 0.18 0.49
N HIS A 51 -12.47 -0.12 0.65
CA HIS A 51 -11.35 0.64 0.12
C HIS A 51 -10.49 -0.29 -0.72
N VAL A 52 -10.24 0.07 -1.97
CA VAL A 52 -9.42 -0.73 -2.89
C VAL A 52 -8.13 0.02 -3.18
N LEU A 53 -7.00 -0.59 -2.80
CA LEU A 53 -5.67 -0.08 -3.09
C LEU A 53 -4.98 -0.95 -4.15
N HIS A 54 -4.44 -0.27 -5.16
CA HIS A 54 -3.74 -0.85 -6.30
C HIS A 54 -2.24 -0.67 -6.20
N THR A 55 -1.75 0.49 -5.78
CA THR A 55 -0.31 0.80 -5.71
C THR A 55 0.11 1.17 -4.30
N ILE A 56 -0.70 1.96 -3.60
CA ILE A 56 -0.39 2.44 -2.26
C ILE A 56 -0.37 1.23 -1.29
N PRO A 57 0.62 1.12 -0.38
CA PRO A 57 0.63 0.04 0.60
C PRO A 57 -0.57 0.14 1.57
N SER A 58 -1.09 -1.02 1.98
CA SER A 58 -2.29 -1.13 2.82
C SER A 58 -2.15 -0.50 4.21
N GLY A 59 -0.92 -0.29 4.68
CA GLY A 59 -0.64 0.39 5.94
C GLY A 59 -1.01 1.87 5.96
N ILE A 60 -1.44 2.46 4.84
CA ILE A 60 -1.76 3.90 4.73
C ILE A 60 -2.92 4.34 5.64
N PHE A 61 -3.76 3.40 6.08
CA PHE A 61 -4.86 3.67 7.02
C PHE A 61 -4.40 3.74 8.48
N HIS A 62 -3.19 3.29 8.79
CA HIS A 62 -2.64 3.37 10.15
C HIS A 62 -2.04 4.76 10.40
N PRO A 63 -2.20 5.31 11.61
CA PRO A 63 -1.83 6.69 11.91
C PRO A 63 -0.32 6.94 11.91
N THR A 64 0.47 5.94 12.33
CA THR A 64 1.92 6.09 12.55
C THR A 64 2.78 5.46 11.47
N ALA A 65 2.21 4.57 10.63
CA ALA A 65 2.99 3.81 9.66
C ALA A 65 3.42 4.68 8.47
N ILE A 66 4.73 4.69 8.19
CA ILE A 66 5.28 5.25 6.96
C ILE A 66 5.10 4.22 5.84
N ASN A 67 4.55 4.68 4.72
CA ASN A 67 4.24 3.86 3.57
C ASN A 67 5.21 4.16 2.44
N ILE A 68 5.84 3.13 1.87
CA ILE A 68 6.87 3.28 0.84
C ILE A 68 6.48 2.55 -0.44
N ILE A 69 6.50 3.26 -1.56
CA ILE A 69 6.54 2.67 -2.90
C ILE A 69 8.01 2.54 -3.32
N GLY A 70 8.50 1.31 -3.33
CA GLY A 70 9.89 0.97 -3.63
C GLY A 70 10.25 1.10 -5.12
N ASN A 71 11.54 1.03 -5.42
CA ASN A 71 12.07 1.19 -6.78
C ASN A 71 11.69 0.06 -7.75
N GLY A 72 11.32 -1.12 -7.24
CA GLY A 72 10.86 -2.24 -8.07
C GLY A 72 9.39 -2.14 -8.48
N VAL A 73 8.68 -1.08 -8.06
CA VAL A 73 7.29 -0.82 -8.44
C VAL A 73 7.24 0.00 -9.73
N VAL A 74 6.33 -0.38 -10.62
CA VAL A 74 5.94 0.41 -11.80
C VAL A 74 4.65 1.16 -11.47
N ILE A 75 4.68 2.48 -11.58
CA ILE A 75 3.60 3.38 -11.16
C ILE A 75 2.83 3.83 -12.39
N ASP A 76 1.53 3.54 -12.40
CA ASP A 76 0.58 4.24 -13.27
C ASP A 76 0.16 5.55 -12.56
N PRO A 77 0.53 6.73 -13.09
CA PRO A 77 0.24 8.01 -12.43
C PRO A 77 -1.25 8.34 -12.39
N VAL A 78 -2.05 7.83 -13.34
CA VAL A 78 -3.50 8.07 -13.39
C VAL A 78 -4.20 7.27 -12.29
N ILE A 79 -3.82 6.01 -12.11
CA ILE A 79 -4.35 5.16 -11.03
C ILE A 79 -3.91 5.69 -9.67
N LEU A 80 -2.62 6.00 -9.51
CA LEU A 80 -2.10 6.53 -8.25
C LEU A 80 -2.81 7.84 -7.85
N LYS A 81 -3.05 8.76 -8.80
CA LYS A 81 -3.80 9.98 -8.54
C LYS A 81 -5.21 9.68 -8.02
N LYS A 82 -5.93 8.75 -8.66
CA LYS A 82 -7.28 8.34 -8.21
C LYS A 82 -7.26 7.74 -6.81
N GLU A 83 -6.26 6.92 -6.49
CA GLU A 83 -6.09 6.37 -5.14
C GLU A 83 -5.87 7.49 -4.10
N LEU A 84 -5.01 8.47 -4.40
CA LEU A 84 -4.75 9.60 -3.52
C LEU A 84 -6.01 10.47 -3.30
N GLU A 85 -6.76 10.77 -4.35
CA GLU A 85 -8.03 11.50 -4.24
C GLU A 85 -9.08 10.72 -3.43
N ALA A 86 -9.09 9.39 -3.53
CA ALA A 86 -9.96 8.55 -2.71
C ALA A 86 -9.56 8.58 -1.23
N LEU A 87 -8.26 8.58 -0.93
CA LEU A 87 -7.75 8.71 0.44
C LEU A 87 -8.03 10.10 1.04
N GLU A 88 -7.93 11.16 0.25
CA GLU A 88 -8.22 12.53 0.69
C GLU A 88 -9.68 12.68 1.15
N LYS A 89 -10.64 12.07 0.42
CA LYS A 89 -12.06 12.03 0.81
C LYS A 89 -12.31 11.32 2.14
N LEU A 90 -11.36 10.53 2.61
CA LEU A 90 -11.41 9.79 3.86
C LEU A 90 -10.60 10.46 4.97
N ASN A 91 -10.12 11.70 4.74
CA ASN A 91 -9.21 12.43 5.63
C ASN A 91 -7.91 11.68 5.95
N VAL A 92 -7.44 10.84 5.04
CA VAL A 92 -6.13 10.18 5.17
C VAL A 92 -5.06 11.10 4.58
N ASP A 93 -4.17 11.61 5.43
CA ASP A 93 -3.02 12.41 4.98
C ASP A 93 -1.94 11.53 4.33
N ALA A 94 -2.13 11.27 3.04
CA ALA A 94 -1.15 10.52 2.26
C ALA A 94 0.16 11.30 2.06
N LYS A 95 0.14 12.64 2.06
CA LYS A 95 1.35 13.45 1.82
C LYS A 95 2.35 13.34 2.96
N ALA A 96 1.86 13.27 4.20
CA ALA A 96 2.71 13.08 5.38
C ALA A 96 3.26 11.65 5.52
N LYS A 97 2.59 10.65 4.92
CA LYS A 97 2.85 9.22 5.19
C LYS A 97 3.38 8.42 4.01
N LEU A 98 3.21 8.88 2.78
CA LEU A 98 3.61 8.16 1.57
C LEU A 98 4.91 8.70 1.00
N LEU A 99 5.91 7.82 0.91
CA LEU A 99 7.18 8.08 0.23
C LEU A 99 7.27 7.26 -1.04
N ILE A 100 7.74 7.89 -2.12
CA ILE A 100 7.91 7.23 -3.42
C ILE A 100 9.39 7.27 -3.78
N SER A 101 9.94 6.10 -4.10
CA SER A 101 11.31 6.02 -4.58
C SER A 101 11.46 6.80 -5.90
N LYS A 102 12.46 7.69 -5.99
CA LYS A 102 12.80 8.40 -7.24
C LYS A 102 13.23 7.47 -8.39
N ARG A 103 13.47 6.19 -8.09
CA ARG A 103 13.86 5.14 -9.06
C ARG A 103 12.70 4.21 -9.45
N ALA A 104 11.48 4.46 -8.96
CA ALA A 104 10.30 3.76 -9.44
C ALA A 104 10.05 4.12 -10.91
N HIS A 105 9.64 3.15 -11.70
CA HIS A 105 9.37 3.36 -13.13
C HIS A 105 7.93 3.83 -13.33
N LEU A 106 7.66 4.50 -14.44
CA LEU A 106 6.29 4.87 -14.86
C LEU A 106 5.83 3.93 -15.97
N ILE A 107 4.53 3.64 -16.00
CA ILE A 107 3.84 3.00 -17.12
C ILE A 107 2.78 3.94 -17.70
#